data_AF-A0AAW4WTA6-F1
#
_entry.id   AF-A0AAW4WTA6-F1
#
_cell.length_a   1.000
_cell.length_b   1.000
_cell.length_c   1.000
_cell.angle_alpha   90.00
_cell.angle_beta   90.00
_cell.angle_gamma   90.00
#
_symmetry.space_group_name_H-M   'P 1'
#
loop_
_entity.id
_entity.type
_entity.pdbx_description
1 polymer ?
#
loop_
_entity_poly.entity_id
_entity_poly.type
_entity_poly.pdbx_seq_one_letter_code
_entity_poly.pdbx_strand_id
1 'polypeptide(L)'
;MEVEVKFSGRTASFVPEYHWSDKQKIEDISVNEIVFKVKTSSWEEIKKWILGYEAEAEVLKPEDLRSVMRQEIEKTGVRDIRVSQGYGKMVLQD
;
A
#
# COMPACT_ATOMS: atom_id res chain seq x y z
N MET A 1 -10.84 -7.83 6.36
CA MET A 1 -10.15 -6.98 7.35
C MET A 1 -10.15 -5.54 6.89
N GLU A 2 -10.06 -4.58 7.81
CA GLU A 2 -9.93 -3.15 7.50
C GLU A 2 -8.46 -2.76 7.48
N VAL A 3 -8.03 -2.12 6.39
CA VAL A 3 -6.65 -1.66 6.20
C VAL A 3 -6.66 -0.15 5.99
N GLU A 4 -5.79 0.54 6.69
CA GLU A 4 -5.57 1.99 6.57
C GLU A 4 -4.08 2.24 6.34
N VAL A 5 -3.76 2.95 5.26
CA VAL A 5 -2.39 3.25 4.85
C VAL A 5 -2.27 4.72 4.56
N LYS A 6 -1.29 5.39 5.17
CA LYS A 6 -0.91 6.74 4.82
C LYS A 6 0.08 6.68 3.66
N PHE A 7 -0.22 7.39 2.59
CA PHE A 7 0.71 7.60 1.49
C PHE A 7 1.18 9.04 1.48
N SER A 8 2.47 9.24 1.24
CA SER A 8 3.10 10.56 1.20
C SER A 8 3.86 10.75 -0.11
N GLY A 9 4.18 11.99 -0.45
CA GLY A 9 5.03 12.31 -1.60
C GLY A 9 4.33 12.08 -2.93
N ARG A 10 5.05 11.53 -3.91
CA ARG A 10 4.50 11.36 -5.27
C ARG A 10 3.42 10.31 -5.30
N THR A 11 3.60 9.27 -4.49
CA THR A 11 2.66 8.15 -4.37
C THR A 11 1.26 8.61 -3.94
N ALA A 12 1.14 9.67 -3.13
CA ALA A 12 -0.14 10.24 -2.72
C ALA A 12 -1.00 10.74 -3.89
N SER A 13 -0.40 11.14 -5.02
CA SER A 13 -1.14 11.57 -6.20
C SER A 13 -1.61 10.41 -7.09
N PHE A 14 -0.90 9.28 -7.08
CA PHE A 14 -1.19 8.14 -7.97
C PHE A 14 -2.10 7.09 -7.32
N VAL A 15 -1.94 6.85 -6.01
CA VAL A 15 -2.75 5.86 -5.27
C VAL A 15 -4.26 6.05 -5.47
N PRO A 16 -4.81 7.27 -5.55
CA PRO A 16 -6.23 7.45 -5.82
C PRO A 16 -6.74 6.95 -7.16
N GLU A 17 -5.86 6.85 -8.15
CA GLU A 17 -6.20 6.33 -9.47
C GLU A 17 -6.30 4.80 -9.49
N TYR A 18 -5.76 4.11 -8.47
CA TYR A 18 -5.84 2.66 -8.37
C TYR A 18 -7.20 2.22 -7.84
N HIS A 19 -7.93 1.49 -8.68
CA HIS A 19 -9.14 0.81 -8.25
C HIS A 19 -8.78 -0.50 -7.55
N TRP A 20 -8.78 -0.46 -6.21
CA TRP A 20 -8.55 -1.60 -5.31
C TRP A 20 -9.86 -2.31 -4.94
N SER A 21 -10.94 -1.54 -4.77
CA SER A 21 -12.28 -2.04 -4.48
C SER A 21 -13.28 -0.89 -4.55
N ASP A 22 -14.53 -1.16 -4.90
CA ASP A 22 -15.65 -0.20 -4.84
C ASP A 22 -15.86 0.43 -3.46
N LYS A 23 -15.35 -0.21 -2.40
CA LYS A 23 -15.46 0.27 -1.01
C LYS A 23 -14.20 0.95 -0.49
N GLN A 24 -13.20 1.18 -1.35
CA GLN A 24 -12.04 1.98 -0.97
C GLN A 24 -12.47 3.42 -0.66
N LYS A 25 -11.79 4.04 0.31
CA LYS A 25 -11.96 5.44 0.67
C LYS A 25 -10.60 6.10 0.69
N ILE A 26 -10.59 7.37 0.31
CA ILE A 26 -9.39 8.18 0.25
C ILE A 26 -9.70 9.49 0.96
N GLU A 27 -8.83 9.85 1.89
CA GLU A 27 -8.94 11.07 2.68
C GLU A 27 -7.64 11.86 2.51
N ASP A 28 -7.71 13.04 1.90
CA ASP A 28 -6.60 13.97 1.82
C ASP A 28 -6.29 14.54 3.21
N ILE A 29 -5.06 14.37 3.68
CA ILE A 29 -4.62 14.88 4.98
C ILE A 29 -3.80 16.15 4.82
N SER A 30 -2.97 16.23 3.79
CA SER A 30 -2.15 17.41 3.50
C SER A 30 -1.71 17.45 2.04
N VAL A 31 -0.95 18.48 1.66
CA VAL A 31 -0.36 18.56 0.31
C VAL A 31 0.60 17.39 0.11
N ASN A 32 0.25 16.50 -0.82
CA ASN A 32 0.95 15.24 -1.09
C ASN A 32 0.89 14.22 0.05
N GLU A 33 -0.14 14.25 0.90
CA GLU A 33 -0.41 13.17 1.85
C GLU A 33 -1.89 12.78 1.84
N ILE A 34 -2.14 11.48 1.72
CA ILE A 34 -3.49 10.90 1.76
C ILE A 34 -3.52 9.72 2.72
N VAL A 35 -4.70 9.38 3.21
CA VAL A 35 -4.98 8.09 3.84
C VAL A 35 -5.93 7.29 2.95
N PHE A 36 -5.44 6.13 2.54
CA PHE A 36 -6.19 5.12 1.83
C PHE A 36 -6.77 4.11 2.81
N LYS A 37 -8.07 3.86 2.72
CA LYS A 37 -8.79 2.91 3.56
C LYS A 37 -9.52 1.90 2.70
N VAL A 38 -9.35 0.61 2.95
CA VAL A 38 -10.02 -0.44 2.18
C VAL A 38 -10.37 -1.63 3.07
N LYS A 39 -11.42 -2.36 2.68
CA LYS A 39 -11.72 -3.69 3.23
C LYS A 39 -11.29 -4.75 2.22
N THR A 40 -10.35 -5.60 2.62
CA THR A 40 -9.88 -6.72 1.81
C THR A 40 -9.89 -8.01 2.62
N SER A 41 -10.01 -9.15 1.94
CA SER A 41 -9.82 -10.48 2.55
C SER A 41 -8.40 -11.01 2.32
N SER A 42 -7.64 -10.39 1.42
CA SER A 42 -6.33 -10.85 0.97
C SER A 42 -5.20 -10.09 1.65
N TRP A 43 -4.64 -10.68 2.72
CA TRP A 43 -3.50 -10.12 3.46
C TRP A 43 -2.24 -9.99 2.61
N GLU A 44 -1.90 -11.04 1.87
CA GLU A 44 -0.64 -11.11 1.13
C GLU A 44 -0.60 -10.13 -0.05
N GLU A 45 -1.72 -9.94 -0.71
CA GLU A 45 -1.84 -9.02 -1.85
C GLU A 45 -1.70 -7.57 -1.41
N ILE A 46 -2.44 -7.16 -0.37
CA ILE A 46 -2.31 -5.80 0.17
C ILE A 46 -0.93 -5.56 0.76
N LYS A 47 -0.32 -6.58 1.38
CA LYS A 47 1.06 -6.50 1.88
C LYS A 47 2.05 -6.25 0.75
N LYS A 48 2.03 -7.04 -0.32
CA LYS A 48 2.93 -6.88 -1.47
C LYS A 48 2.75 -5.52 -2.14
N TRP A 49 1.50 -5.07 -2.27
CA TRP A 49 1.19 -3.78 -2.85
C TRP A 49 1.77 -2.63 -2.01
N ILE A 50 1.56 -2.63 -0.69
CA ILE A 50 2.09 -1.60 0.22
C ILE A 50 3.63 -1.59 0.21
N LEU A 51 4.27 -2.77 0.26
CA LEU A 51 5.73 -2.88 0.23
C LEU A 51 6.37 -2.28 -1.03
N GLY A 52 5.64 -2.27 -2.17
CA GLY A 52 6.12 -1.68 -3.41
C GLY A 52 6.32 -0.16 -3.36
N TYR A 53 5.75 0.51 -2.35
CA TYR A 53 5.89 1.96 -2.13
C TYR A 53 6.95 2.31 -1.07
N GLU A 54 7.58 1.29 -0.45
CA GLU A 54 8.69 1.44 0.50
C GLU A 54 8.45 2.57 1.55
N ALA A 55 9.30 3.59 1.55
CA ALA A 55 9.25 4.71 2.50
C ALA A 55 8.09 5.70 2.26
N GLU A 56 7.39 5.62 1.12
CA GLU A 56 6.25 6.47 0.80
C GLU A 56 4.92 5.91 1.34
N ALA A 57 4.91 4.72 1.98
CA ALA A 57 3.72 4.10 2.55
C ALA A 57 3.90 3.72 4.04
N GLU A 58 2.98 4.19 4.88
CA GLU A 58 2.91 3.86 6.30
C GLU A 58 1.58 3.19 6.64
N VAL A 59 1.63 1.93 7.09
CA VAL A 59 0.41 1.24 7.55
C VAL A 59 -0.01 1.77 8.91
N LEU A 60 -1.22 2.32 8.98
CA LEU A 60 -1.87 2.78 10.20
C LEU A 60 -2.69 1.67 10.86
N LYS A 61 -3.38 0.85 10.06
CA LYS A 61 -4.16 -0.32 10.52
C LYS A 61 -4.15 -1.47 9.50
N PRO A 62 -4.29 -2.73 9.95
CA PRO A 62 -4.28 -3.17 11.34
C PRO A 62 -2.85 -3.18 11.95
N GLU A 63 -2.74 -3.20 13.28
CA GLU A 63 -1.43 -3.18 13.97
C GLU A 63 -0.55 -4.38 13.60
N ASP A 64 -1.13 -5.56 13.40
CA ASP A 64 -0.39 -6.73 12.91
C ASP A 64 0.29 -6.46 11.57
N LEU A 65 -0.39 -5.75 10.66
CA LEU A 65 0.14 -5.46 9.33
C LEU A 65 1.29 -4.47 9.46
N ARG A 66 1.10 -3.44 10.29
CA ARG A 66 2.15 -2.46 10.62
C ARG A 66 3.38 -3.11 11.23
N SER A 67 3.21 -4.07 12.13
CA SER A 67 4.30 -4.81 12.76
C SER A 67 5.06 -5.66 11.74
N VAL A 68 4.32 -6.41 10.90
CA VAL A 68 4.91 -7.21 9.83
C VAL A 68 5.68 -6.33 8.84
N MET A 69 5.11 -5.19 8.44
CA MET A 69 5.78 -4.25 7.52
C MET A 69 7.10 -3.73 8.07
N ARG A 70 7.14 -3.37 9.36
CA ARG A 70 8.37 -2.94 10.02
C ARG A 70 9.43 -4.04 9.99
N GLN A 71 9.04 -5.27 10.35
CA GLN A 71 9.96 -6.40 10.31
C GLN A 71 10.49 -6.69 8.90
N GLU A 72 9.66 -6.55 7.87
CA GLU A 72 10.10 -6.75 6.48
C GLU A 72 11.07 -5.66 6.02
N ILE A 73 10.83 -4.40 6.38
CA ILE A 73 11.73 -3.28 6.09
C ILE A 73 13.07 -3.46 6.82
N GLU A 74 13.03 -3.88 8.09
CA GLU A 74 14.23 -4.16 8.89
C GLU A 74 15.02 -5.39 8.39
N LYS A 75 14.32 -6.46 7.95
CA LYS A 75 14.96 -7.65 7.37
C LYS A 75 15.57 -7.39 5.99
N THR A 76 15.00 -6.47 5.22
CA THR A 76 15.40 -6.19 3.83
C THR A 76 16.46 -5.10 3.74
N GLY A 77 17.25 -4.85 4.80
CA GLY A 77 18.38 -3.90 4.82
C GLY A 77 19.50 -4.21 3.81
N VAL A 78 19.20 -4.07 2.51
CA VAL A 78 19.99 -4.42 1.33
C VAL A 78 19.97 -5.91 0.98
N ARG A 79 19.10 -6.28 0.04
CA ARG A 79 19.42 -7.20 -1.07
C ARG A 79 18.44 -6.96 -2.20
N ASP A 80 18.94 -6.29 -3.23
CA ASP A 80 18.46 -6.26 -4.61
C ASP A 80 17.28 -7.21 -4.88
N ILE A 81 16.07 -6.66 -4.82
CA ILE A 81 14.98 -7.19 -5.63
C ILE A 81 14.55 -6.04 -6.52
N ARG A 82 15.34 -5.79 -7.57
CA ARG A 82 14.78 -5.20 -8.79
C ARG A 82 13.71 -6.16 -9.30
N VAL A 83 12.47 -6.04 -8.82
CA VAL A 83 11.32 -6.49 -9.61
C VAL A 83 11.11 -5.43 -10.68
N SER A 84 11.99 -5.43 -11.67
CA SER A 84 11.67 -4.88 -12.98
C SER A 84 10.52 -5.72 -13.56
N GLN A 85 9.28 -5.28 -13.37
CA GLN A 85 8.25 -5.25 -14.41
C GLN A 85 6.92 -4.69 -13.89
N GLY A 86 6.48 -3.58 -14.51
CA GLY A 86 5.06 -3.33 -14.77
C GLY A 86 4.25 -2.66 -13.68
N TYR A 87 4.24 -1.33 -13.69
CA TYR A 87 2.97 -0.63 -13.48
C TYR A 87 1.99 -1.12 -14.56
N GLY A 88 1.14 -2.12 -14.27
CA GLY A 88 0.20 -2.62 -15.29
C GLY A 88 -0.56 -3.90 -14.95
N LYS A 89 -1.86 -3.73 -14.69
CA LYS A 89 -2.95 -4.72 -14.71
C LYS A 89 -2.92 -5.82 -13.64
N MET A 90 -3.54 -5.53 -12.49
CA MET A 90 -4.42 -6.51 -11.86
C MET A 90 -5.72 -6.54 -12.66
N VAL A 91 -5.90 -7.58 -13.47
CA VAL A 91 -7.18 -7.87 -14.11
C VAL A 91 -8.11 -8.38 -13.01
N LEU A 92 -9.08 -7.56 -12.62
CA LEU A 92 -10.21 -8.00 -11.82
C LEU A 92 -10.99 -9.00 -12.69
N GLN A 93 -11.00 -10.27 -12.31
CA GLN A 93 -11.95 -11.24 -12.87
C GLN A 93 -13.27 -11.06 -12.12
N ASP A 94 -14.34 -10.81 -12.89
CA ASP A 94 -15.75 -10.89 -12.50
C ASP A 94 -16.10 -12.26 -11.91
#